data_AF-A0A1G0VKG8-F1
#
_entry.id   AF-A0A1G0VKG8-F1
#
_cell.length_a   1.000
_cell.length_b   1.000
_cell.length_c   1.000
_cell.angle_alpha   90.00
_cell.angle_beta   90.00
_cell.angle_gamma   90.00
#
_symmetry.space_group_name_H-M   'P 1'
#
loop_
_entity.id
_entity.type
_entity.pdbx_description
1 polymer ?
#
loop_
_entity_poly.entity_id
_entity_poly.type
_entity_poly.pdbx_seq_one_letter_code
_entity_poly.pdbx_strand_id
1 'polypeptide(L)'
;MSNLDSKIVDHVSLKNIRGMSYDQNLVTMYLDVQKIVDKNFDNLPVSVLDLPNDREVVLLPNRISIGVRGGVNVLGKLNKDKFKAYVYYRDVVLDTLGSVVPLVEIPKNTSMMYIKPERLRYIIKKYN
;
A
#
# COMPACT_ATOMS: atom_id res chain seq x y z
N MET A 1 -11.44 -7.01 -29.80
CA MET A 1 -11.21 -6.34 -28.51
C MET A 1 -12.22 -6.94 -27.51
N SER A 2 -11.88 -8.05 -26.87
CA SER A 2 -12.79 -8.74 -25.93
C SER A 2 -12.92 -7.92 -24.65
N ASN A 3 -14.15 -7.69 -24.24
CA ASN A 3 -14.51 -6.85 -23.11
C ASN A 3 -14.19 -7.61 -21.81
N LEU A 4 -13.11 -7.24 -21.10
CA LEU A 4 -12.65 -7.87 -19.85
C LEU A 4 -13.52 -7.56 -18.62
N ASP A 5 -14.62 -6.84 -18.80
CA ASP A 5 -15.46 -6.31 -17.72
C ASP A 5 -16.45 -7.33 -17.13
N SER A 6 -16.37 -8.62 -17.51
CA SER A 6 -17.28 -9.66 -17.02
C SER A 6 -16.54 -10.81 -16.33
N LYS A 7 -17.18 -11.35 -15.28
CA LYS A 7 -16.69 -12.47 -14.47
C LYS A 7 -16.34 -13.65 -15.39
N ILE A 8 -15.08 -14.07 -15.41
CA ILE A 8 -14.64 -15.23 -16.18
C ILE A 8 -14.91 -16.47 -15.31
N VAL A 9 -15.76 -17.36 -15.80
CA VAL A 9 -15.98 -18.69 -15.24
C VAL A 9 -15.33 -19.66 -16.19
N ASP A 10 -14.28 -20.34 -15.73
CA ASP A 10 -13.55 -21.32 -16.54
C ASP A 10 -13.65 -22.72 -15.90
N HIS A 11 -13.70 -23.72 -16.76
CA HIS A 11 -13.88 -25.13 -16.42
C HIS A 11 -12.53 -25.84 -16.57
N VAL A 12 -11.79 -25.97 -15.46
CA VAL A 12 -10.47 -26.61 -15.48
C VAL A 12 -10.62 -28.11 -15.22
N SER A 13 -10.30 -28.92 -16.23
CA SER A 13 -10.29 -30.38 -16.13
C SER A 13 -9.05 -30.86 -15.35
N LEU A 14 -9.24 -31.81 -14.44
CA LEU A 14 -8.12 -32.45 -13.73
C LEU A 14 -7.28 -33.30 -14.70
N LYS A 15 -5.95 -33.30 -14.50
CA LYS A 15 -5.03 -34.14 -15.27
C LYS A 15 -5.33 -35.61 -15.00
N ASN A 16 -5.55 -36.40 -16.06
CA ASN A 16 -5.79 -37.84 -15.93
C ASN A 16 -4.49 -38.56 -15.51
N ILE A 17 -4.52 -39.25 -14.37
CA ILE A 17 -3.42 -40.07 -13.85
C ILE A 17 -3.87 -41.53 -13.90
N ARG A 18 -3.10 -42.38 -14.61
CA ARG A 18 -3.44 -43.81 -14.81
C ARG A 18 -3.60 -44.51 -13.46
N GLY A 19 -4.72 -45.23 -13.30
CA GLY A 19 -5.05 -45.96 -12.07
C GLY A 19 -5.76 -45.13 -11.00
N MET A 20 -6.05 -43.85 -11.26
CA MET A 20 -6.79 -42.97 -10.35
C MET A 20 -8.18 -42.66 -10.91
N SER A 21 -9.21 -42.75 -10.06
CA SER A 21 -10.58 -42.34 -10.35
C SER A 21 -10.90 -41.14 -9.46
N TYR A 22 -11.45 -40.08 -10.05
CA TYR A 22 -11.91 -38.89 -9.33
C TYR A 22 -13.43 -38.83 -9.41
N ASP A 23 -14.09 -38.63 -8.27
CA ASP A 23 -15.55 -38.46 -8.19
C ASP A 23 -15.98 -37.08 -8.73
N GLN A 24 -15.09 -36.08 -8.64
CA GLN A 24 -15.23 -34.77 -9.29
C GLN A 24 -13.99 -34.47 -10.14
N ASN A 25 -14.16 -34.38 -11.45
CA ASN A 25 -13.09 -34.07 -12.41
C ASN A 25 -13.13 -32.64 -12.97
N LEU A 26 -14.08 -31.82 -12.47
CA LEU A 26 -14.35 -30.46 -12.90
C LEU A 26 -14.49 -29.54 -11.69
N VAL A 27 -13.75 -28.43 -11.68
CA VAL A 27 -13.84 -27.39 -10.65
C VAL A 27 -14.26 -26.08 -11.30
N THR A 28 -15.22 -25.39 -10.70
CA THR A 28 -15.64 -24.05 -11.10
C THR A 28 -14.78 -23.01 -10.39
N MET A 29 -13.98 -22.26 -11.14
CA MET A 29 -13.21 -21.14 -10.60
C MET A 29 -13.93 -19.82 -10.89
N TYR A 30 -14.01 -18.96 -9.86
CA TYR A 30 -14.54 -17.60 -9.99
C TYR A 30 -13.40 -16.60 -9.94
N LEU A 31 -13.14 -15.92 -11.07
CA LEU A 31 -12.15 -14.85 -11.14
C LEU A 31 -12.85 -13.48 -11.10
N ASP A 32 -12.46 -12.65 -10.14
CA ASP A 32 -12.87 -11.24 -10.06
C ASP A 32 -11.88 -10.39 -10.86
N VAL A 33 -12.17 -10.21 -12.15
CA VAL A 33 -11.34 -9.43 -13.08
C VAL A 33 -11.76 -7.96 -13.00
N GLN A 34 -10.79 -7.07 -12.78
CA GLN A 34 -11.02 -5.64 -12.64
C GLN A 34 -10.03 -4.84 -13.47
N LYS A 35 -10.47 -3.70 -14.02
CA LYS A 35 -9.58 -2.72 -14.64
C LYS A 35 -8.61 -2.15 -13.60
N ILE A 36 -7.32 -2.16 -13.93
CA ILE A 36 -6.28 -1.51 -13.12
C ILE A 36 -6.29 -0.01 -13.40
N VAL A 37 -6.31 0.78 -12.33
CA VAL A 37 -6.27 2.24 -12.37
C VAL A 37 -5.27 2.78 -11.35
N ASP A 38 -4.90 4.04 -11.53
CA ASP A 38 -4.00 4.77 -10.64
C ASP A 38 -4.79 5.88 -9.94
N LYS A 39 -4.57 6.05 -8.63
CA LYS A 39 -5.22 7.10 -7.83
C LYS A 39 -4.22 7.76 -6.90
N ASN A 40 -4.30 9.09 -6.85
CA ASN A 40 -3.47 9.90 -5.97
C ASN A 40 -4.21 10.19 -4.66
N PHE A 41 -3.49 10.09 -3.56
CA PHE A 41 -3.96 10.50 -2.24
C PHE A 41 -3.02 11.57 -1.73
N ASP A 42 -3.54 12.79 -1.59
CA ASP A 42 -2.78 13.95 -1.18
C ASP A 42 -2.96 14.24 0.30
N ASN A 43 -2.00 15.00 0.85
CA ASN A 43 -2.11 15.61 2.17
C ASN A 43 -2.17 14.59 3.32
N LEU A 44 -1.54 13.42 3.16
CA LEU A 44 -1.42 12.40 4.20
C LEU A 44 -0.50 12.89 5.32
N PRO A 45 -0.96 12.96 6.59
CA PRO A 45 -0.11 13.33 7.70
C PRO A 45 0.93 12.24 7.97
N VAL A 46 2.15 12.65 8.29
CA VAL A 46 3.24 11.74 8.69
C VAL A 46 3.46 11.84 10.19
N SER A 47 3.34 10.71 10.89
CA SER A 47 3.58 10.63 12.34
C SER A 47 4.99 10.13 12.65
N VAL A 48 5.58 10.60 13.75
CA VAL A 48 6.83 10.05 14.28
C VAL A 48 6.47 9.01 15.34
N LEU A 49 6.92 7.77 15.14
CA LEU A 49 6.72 6.67 16.09
C LEU A 49 7.91 6.53 17.04
N ASP A 50 7.65 5.96 18.22
CA ASP A 50 8.64 5.70 19.27
C ASP A 50 9.41 6.95 19.74
N LEU A 51 8.74 8.10 19.75
CA LEU A 51 9.29 9.36 20.22
C LEU A 51 9.34 9.39 21.77
N PRO A 52 10.52 9.65 22.38
CA PRO A 52 10.63 9.87 23.82
C PRO A 52 9.87 11.12 24.29
N ASN A 53 9.38 11.10 25.53
CA ASN A 53 8.57 12.21 26.10
C ASN A 53 9.36 13.52 26.32
N ASP A 54 10.70 13.48 26.32
CA ASP A 54 11.57 14.66 26.53
C ASP A 54 11.89 15.42 25.22
N ARG A 55 11.36 14.95 24.08
CA ARG A 55 11.73 15.45 22.75
C ARG A 55 10.51 15.66 21.85
N GLU A 56 10.63 16.63 20.96
CA GLU A 56 9.72 16.84 19.84
C GLU A 56 10.49 16.67 18.53
N VAL A 57 9.88 16.01 17.54
CA VAL A 57 10.39 15.96 16.17
C VAL A 57 9.39 16.63 15.24
N VAL A 58 9.84 17.68 14.55
CA VAL A 58 9.04 18.40 13.56
C VAL A 58 9.49 18.00 12.16
N LEU A 59 8.58 17.43 11.38
CA LEU A 59 8.80 17.05 9.98
C LEU A 59 8.44 18.19 9.03
N LEU A 60 9.25 18.39 8.00
CA LEU A 60 9.13 19.45 7.01
C LEU A 60 9.28 18.86 5.58
N PRO A 61 8.18 18.73 4.81
CA PRO A 61 6.79 18.92 5.22
C PRO A 61 6.31 17.82 6.19
N ASN A 62 5.26 18.10 6.96
CA ASN A 62 4.60 17.10 7.82
C ASN A 62 3.53 16.29 7.08
N ARG A 63 3.43 16.47 5.76
CA ARG A 63 2.44 15.82 4.91
C ARG A 63 3.06 15.40 3.59
N ILE A 64 2.56 14.28 3.07
CA ILE A 64 3.00 13.68 1.82
C ILE A 64 1.79 13.38 0.91
N SER A 65 2.09 13.18 -0.36
CA SER A 65 1.18 12.63 -1.35
C SER A 65 1.70 11.26 -1.80
N ILE A 66 0.79 10.34 -2.07
CA ILE A 66 1.13 9.00 -2.57
C ILE A 66 0.34 8.67 -3.83
N GLY A 67 0.98 7.99 -4.77
CA GLY A 67 0.33 7.35 -5.91
C GLY A 67 0.12 5.87 -5.62
N VAL A 68 -1.11 5.38 -5.80
CA VAL A 68 -1.48 3.99 -5.51
C VAL A 68 -2.18 3.39 -6.72
N ARG A 69 -1.79 2.17 -7.09
CA ARG A 69 -2.36 1.39 -8.18
C ARG A 69 -3.17 0.22 -7.64
N GLY A 70 -4.26 -0.12 -8.32
CA GLY A 70 -5.13 -1.22 -7.94
C GLY A 70 -6.35 -1.37 -8.83
N GLY A 71 -7.20 -2.36 -8.53
CA GLY A 71 -8.48 -2.54 -9.23
C GLY A 71 -9.42 -1.36 -9.00
N VAL A 72 -10.19 -0.97 -10.02
CA VAL A 72 -11.10 0.19 -9.96
C VAL A 72 -12.10 0.10 -8.80
N ASN A 73 -12.63 -1.09 -8.49
CA ASN A 73 -13.56 -1.27 -7.38
C ASN A 73 -12.88 -1.19 -6.02
N VAL A 74 -11.60 -1.59 -5.94
CA VAL A 74 -10.78 -1.48 -4.72
C VAL A 74 -10.44 -0.01 -4.47
N LEU A 75 -9.82 0.68 -5.44
CA LEU A 75 -9.41 2.07 -5.29
C LEU A 75 -10.58 3.05 -5.16
N GLY A 76 -11.73 2.73 -5.76
CA GLY A 76 -12.97 3.51 -5.64
C GLY A 76 -13.50 3.57 -4.21
N LYS A 77 -13.23 2.55 -3.38
CA LYS A 77 -13.69 2.46 -1.98
C LYS A 77 -12.67 2.98 -0.96
N LEU A 78 -11.43 3.21 -1.36
CA LEU A 78 -10.38 3.67 -0.46
C LEU A 78 -10.45 5.19 -0.23
N ASN A 79 -10.32 5.57 1.04
CA ASN A 79 -10.13 6.94 1.48
C ASN A 79 -8.74 7.11 2.11
N LYS A 80 -8.33 8.36 2.34
CA LYS A 80 -7.03 8.71 2.91
C LYS A 80 -6.77 8.08 4.29
N ASP A 81 -7.82 7.79 5.05
CA ASP A 81 -7.73 7.26 6.42
C ASP A 81 -7.31 5.78 6.47
N LYS A 82 -7.29 5.10 5.31
CA LYS A 82 -6.78 3.73 5.16
C LYS A 82 -5.27 3.67 4.98
N PHE A 83 -4.60 4.82 4.89
CA PHE A 83 -3.15 4.91 4.74
C PHE A 83 -2.55 5.46 6.02
N LYS A 84 -1.45 4.87 6.47
CA LYS A 84 -0.67 5.38 7.60
C LYS A 84 0.73 5.67 7.12
N ALA A 85 1.12 6.93 7.18
CA ALA A 85 2.48 7.36 6.87
C ALA A 85 3.21 7.67 8.18
N TYR A 86 4.41 7.15 8.34
CA TYR A 86 5.20 7.33 9.55
C TYR A 86 6.70 7.25 9.33
N VAL A 87 7.45 7.73 10.32
CA VAL A 87 8.89 7.55 10.45
C VAL A 87 9.19 7.07 11.86
N TYR A 88 10.19 6.20 12.04
CA TYR A 88 10.64 5.85 13.38
C TYR A 88 11.61 6.90 13.93
N TYR A 89 11.48 7.23 15.21
CA TYR A 89 12.39 8.15 15.88
C TYR A 89 13.86 7.71 15.77
N ARG A 90 14.10 6.39 15.84
CA ARG A 90 15.45 5.82 15.67
C ARG A 90 16.08 6.23 14.34
N ASP A 91 15.32 6.21 13.25
CA ASP A 91 15.82 6.54 11.92
C ASP A 91 16.15 8.04 11.81
N VAL A 92 15.41 8.89 12.53
CA VAL A 92 15.68 10.33 12.64
C VAL A 92 16.99 10.60 13.39
N VAL A 93 17.30 9.84 14.43
CA VAL A 93 18.54 10.01 15.24
C VAL A 93 19.77 9.46 14.51
N LEU A 94 19.61 8.36 13.78
CA LEU A 94 20.70 7.72 13.04
C LEU A 94 20.98 8.38 11.68
N ASP A 95 20.07 9.22 11.19
CA ASP A 95 20.25 9.90 9.91
C ASP A 95 21.40 10.92 9.97
N THR A 96 22.17 10.97 8.89
CA THR A 96 23.32 11.86 8.72
C THR A 96 23.08 12.94 7.66
N LEU A 97 21.94 12.88 6.95
CA LEU A 97 21.61 13.73 5.81
C LEU A 97 20.63 14.86 6.16
N GLY A 98 20.17 14.94 7.42
CA GLY A 98 19.16 15.88 7.88
C GLY A 98 17.78 15.66 7.25
N SER A 99 17.51 14.45 6.75
CA SER A 99 16.23 14.08 6.14
C SER A 99 15.95 12.58 6.24
N VAL A 100 14.69 12.19 6.36
CA VAL A 100 14.26 10.78 6.51
C VAL A 100 13.27 10.37 5.43
N VAL A 101 13.26 9.09 5.09
CA VAL A 101 12.29 8.50 4.15
C VAL A 101 11.08 8.00 4.95
N PRO A 102 9.86 8.48 4.67
CA PRO A 102 8.66 7.99 5.33
C PRO A 102 8.30 6.58 4.85
N LEU A 103 7.85 5.75 5.79
CA LEU A 103 7.20 4.49 5.52
C LEU A 103 5.70 4.71 5.39
N VAL A 104 5.05 3.95 4.52
CA VAL A 104 3.61 4.06 4.30
C VAL A 104 3.00 2.67 4.26
N GLU A 105 2.06 2.41 5.17
CA GLU A 105 1.22 1.22 5.14
C GLU A 105 0.11 1.39 4.11
N ILE A 106 0.08 0.49 3.14
CA ILE A 106 -0.94 0.43 2.09
C ILE A 106 -1.87 -0.78 2.29
N PRO A 107 -3.16 -0.66 1.93
CA PRO A 107 -4.11 -1.76 2.03
C PRO A 107 -3.79 -2.91 1.06
N LYS A 108 -4.27 -4.11 1.38
CA LYS A 108 -4.15 -5.29 0.49
C LYS A 108 -4.75 -5.03 -0.89
N ASN A 109 -4.28 -5.78 -1.89
CA ASN A 109 -4.71 -5.68 -3.29
C ASN A 109 -4.47 -4.29 -3.91
N THR A 110 -3.48 -3.56 -3.38
CA THR A 110 -2.97 -2.31 -3.95
C THR A 110 -1.45 -2.35 -4.02
N SER A 111 -0.87 -1.51 -4.86
CA SER A 111 0.58 -1.32 -4.94
C SER A 111 0.93 0.16 -4.86
N MET A 112 2.01 0.46 -4.15
CA MET A 112 2.58 1.79 -4.08
C MET A 112 3.31 2.10 -5.38
N MET A 113 3.02 3.26 -5.97
CA MET A 113 3.73 3.74 -7.15
C MET A 113 4.82 4.74 -6.80
N TYR A 114 4.47 5.73 -5.98
CA TYR A 114 5.40 6.78 -5.56
C TYR A 114 4.96 7.42 -4.25
N ILE A 115 5.92 8.07 -3.60
CA ILE A 115 5.71 8.96 -2.46
C ILE A 115 6.30 10.33 -2.82
N LYS A 116 5.60 11.42 -2.50
CA LYS A 116 6.06 12.78 -2.75
C LYS A 116 5.81 13.69 -1.54
N PRO A 117 6.84 14.39 -1.02
CA PRO A 117 8.26 14.19 -1.34
C PRO A 117 8.79 12.85 -0.82
N GLU A 118 9.85 12.32 -1.45
CA GLU A 118 10.48 11.05 -1.05
C GLU A 118 11.24 11.14 0.29
N ARG A 119 11.72 12.34 0.63
CA ARG A 119 12.42 12.62 1.88
C ARG A 119 11.82 13.82 2.59
N LEU A 120 11.80 13.75 3.91
CA LEU A 120 11.30 14.80 4.80
C LEU A 120 12.45 15.33 5.63
N ARG A 121 12.65 16.64 5.64
CA ARG A 121 13.60 17.25 6.59
C ARG A 121 12.99 17.19 7.99
N TYR A 122 13.84 17.19 9.01
CA TYR A 122 13.38 17.16 10.39
C TYR A 122 14.13 18.16 11.27
N ILE A 123 13.50 18.54 12.38
CA ILE A 123 14.10 19.32 13.46
C ILE A 123 13.78 18.59 14.77
N ILE A 124 14.81 18.34 15.60
CA ILE A 124 14.64 17.76 16.93
C ILE A 124 14.70 18.91 17.95
N LYS A 125 13.66 19.06 18.77
CA LYS A 125 13.67 19.95 19.94
C LYS A 125 13.72 19.12 21.21
N LYS A 126 14.54 19.54 22.16
CA LYS A 126 14.61 18.93 23.49
C LYS A 126 14.06 19.93 24.50
N TYR A 127 13.18 19.46 25.37
CA TYR A 127 12.74 20.25 26.52
C TYR A 127 13.65 19.93 27.71
N ASN A 128 14.23 20.96 28.30
CA ASN A 128 15.06 20.85 29.51
C ASN A 128 14.20 21.00 30.75
#